data_AF-A0A524JDR3-F1
#
_entry.id   AF-A0A524JDR3-F1
#
_cell.length_a   1.000
_cell.length_b   1.000
_cell.length_c   1.000
_cell.angle_alpha   90.00
_cell.angle_beta   90.00
_cell.angle_gamma   90.00
#
_symmetry.space_group_name_H-M   'P 1'
#
loop_
_entity.id
_entity.type
_entity.pdbx_description
1 polymer ?
#
loop_
_entity_poly.entity_id
_entity_poly.type
_entity_poly.pdbx_seq_one_letter_code
_entity_poly.pdbx_strand_id
1 'polypeptide(L)'
;DFKKFKNVKKYIAEIYGRIKPEGFSEYEAWFLVTNYGKQTETILENYARLDDKDKSVRMAKAELQFGIDYEMVQNPMDFFIRRTGRLYFDIDGMRHLIEPILEEFQRIFKVDEDQILVWREVLQNELEEHSNFTLQRV
;
A
#
# COMPACT_ATOMS: atom_id res chain seq x y z
N ASP A 1 8.38 -17.80 13.73
CA ASP A 1 7.92 -18.23 12.40
C ASP A 1 6.57 -18.92 12.40
N PHE A 2 5.85 -18.75 11.29
CA PHE A 2 4.63 -19.51 11.01
C PHE A 2 5.01 -20.94 10.60
N LYS A 3 5.04 -21.86 11.58
CA LYS A 3 5.37 -23.27 11.32
C LYS A 3 4.32 -24.03 10.51
N LYS A 4 3.06 -23.57 10.50
CA LYS A 4 1.92 -24.24 9.85
C LYS A 4 0.95 -23.18 9.32
N PHE A 5 0.26 -23.49 8.22
CA PHE A 5 -0.77 -22.62 7.64
C PHE A 5 -1.87 -22.21 8.63
N LYS A 6 -2.26 -23.12 9.54
CA LYS A 6 -3.22 -22.80 10.63
C LYS A 6 -2.76 -21.64 11.50
N ASN A 7 -1.45 -21.45 11.69
CA ASN A 7 -0.91 -20.34 12.49
C ASN A 7 -1.08 -19.00 11.76
N VAL A 8 -0.95 -18.98 10.42
CA VAL A 8 -1.21 -17.79 9.60
C VAL A 8 -2.67 -17.37 9.72
N LYS A 9 -3.61 -18.32 9.55
CA LYS A 9 -5.05 -18.06 9.73
C LYS A 9 -5.39 -17.49 11.10
N LYS A 10 -4.79 -18.05 12.16
CA LYS A 10 -4.99 -17.53 13.52
C LYS A 10 -4.48 -16.09 13.64
N TYR A 11 -3.33 -15.79 13.05
CA TYR A 11 -2.76 -14.45 13.10
C TYR A 11 -3.55 -13.42 12.27
N ILE A 12 -4.08 -13.81 11.10
CA ILE A 12 -5.03 -12.96 10.35
C ILE A 12 -6.24 -12.59 11.22
N ALA A 13 -6.83 -13.56 11.91
CA ALA A 13 -7.98 -13.30 12.78
C ALA A 13 -7.63 -12.40 13.97
N GLU A 14 -6.41 -12.53 14.51
CA GLU A 14 -5.88 -11.66 15.57
C GLU A 14 -5.70 -10.22 15.07
N ILE A 15 -5.05 -10.02 13.92
CA ILE A 15 -4.89 -8.71 13.29
C ILE A 15 -6.24 -8.09 12.99
N TYR A 16 -7.20 -8.84 12.42
CA TYR A 16 -8.55 -8.35 12.18
C TYR A 16 -9.21 -7.85 13.47
N GLY A 17 -9.12 -8.62 14.57
CA GLY A 17 -9.66 -8.19 15.86
C GLY A 17 -9.10 -6.84 16.34
N ARG A 18 -7.85 -6.52 16.00
CA ARG A 18 -7.18 -5.25 16.36
C ARG A 18 -7.57 -4.09 15.46
N ILE A 19 -7.73 -4.33 14.16
CA ILE A 19 -7.98 -3.26 13.17
C ILE A 19 -9.48 -3.02 12.92
N LYS A 20 -10.35 -3.98 13.28
CA LYS A 20 -11.81 -3.86 13.13
C LYS A 20 -12.42 -2.60 13.80
N PRO A 21 -12.01 -2.19 15.02
CA PRO A 21 -12.55 -0.97 15.64
C PRO A 21 -12.22 0.32 14.86
N GLU A 22 -11.15 0.31 14.05
CA GLU A 22 -10.77 1.42 13.17
C GLU A 22 -11.55 1.41 11.83
N GLY A 23 -12.43 0.43 11.63
CA GLY A 23 -13.28 0.30 10.44
C GLY A 23 -12.73 -0.60 9.34
N PHE A 24 -11.59 -1.25 9.56
CA PHE A 24 -10.98 -2.15 8.58
C PHE A 24 -11.67 -3.53 8.52
N SER A 25 -11.64 -4.10 7.33
CA SER A 25 -12.25 -5.38 6.96
C SER A 25 -11.35 -6.59 7.25
N GLU A 26 -11.93 -7.79 7.19
CA GLU A 26 -11.16 -9.05 7.23
C GLU A 26 -10.19 -9.17 6.05
N TYR A 27 -10.55 -8.61 4.89
CA TYR A 27 -9.70 -8.61 3.70
C TYR A 27 -8.42 -7.80 3.95
N GLU A 28 -8.51 -6.64 4.59
CA GLU A 28 -7.34 -5.81 4.89
C GLU A 28 -6.43 -6.47 5.93
N ALA A 29 -6.99 -7.17 6.93
CA ALA A 29 -6.19 -7.99 7.84
C ALA A 29 -5.50 -9.14 7.13
N TRP A 30 -6.21 -9.82 6.21
CA TRP A 30 -5.63 -10.86 5.37
C TRP A 30 -4.49 -10.29 4.53
N PHE A 31 -4.72 -9.19 3.81
CA PHE A 31 -3.76 -8.52 2.94
C PHE A 31 -2.47 -8.17 3.69
N LEU A 32 -2.58 -7.50 4.84
CA LEU A 32 -1.42 -7.12 5.64
C LEU A 32 -0.59 -8.35 6.04
N VAL A 33 -1.25 -9.40 6.56
CA VAL A 33 -0.54 -10.59 7.02
C VAL A 33 0.02 -11.42 5.86
N THR A 34 -0.65 -11.49 4.72
CA THR A 34 -0.15 -12.26 3.57
C THR A 34 1.00 -11.55 2.86
N ASN A 35 1.03 -10.22 2.87
CA ASN A 35 2.10 -9.45 2.24
C ASN A 35 3.31 -9.29 3.17
N TYR A 36 3.07 -8.96 4.44
CA TYR A 36 4.14 -8.56 5.37
C TYR A 36 4.39 -9.60 6.48
N GLY A 37 3.55 -10.64 6.60
CA GLY A 37 3.72 -11.66 7.62
C GLY A 37 3.71 -11.06 9.03
N LYS A 38 4.79 -11.27 9.79
CA LYS A 38 4.94 -10.69 11.13
C LYS A 38 5.29 -9.20 11.13
N GLN A 39 5.79 -8.68 10.01
CA GLN A 39 6.17 -7.27 9.89
C GLN A 39 4.94 -6.35 9.87
N THR A 40 3.73 -6.92 9.75
CA THR A 40 2.47 -6.23 10.04
C THR A 40 2.49 -5.49 11.38
N GLU A 41 3.18 -6.01 12.41
CA GLU A 41 3.31 -5.29 13.67
C GLU A 41 3.96 -3.91 13.50
N THR A 42 5.07 -3.82 12.76
CA THR A 42 5.76 -2.56 12.48
C THR A 42 4.87 -1.58 11.70
N ILE A 43 4.08 -2.10 10.75
CA ILE A 43 3.13 -1.27 10.00
C ILE A 43 2.03 -0.72 10.92
N LEU A 44 1.48 -1.55 11.83
CA LEU A 44 0.48 -1.10 12.79
C LEU A 44 1.05 -0.11 13.81
N GLU A 45 2.32 -0.25 14.18
CA GLU A 45 3.03 0.73 15.01
C GLU A 45 3.21 2.07 14.27
N ASN A 46 3.59 2.05 13.00
CA ASN A 46 3.65 3.24 12.16
C ASN A 46 2.27 3.90 12.04
N TYR A 47 1.22 3.11 11.77
CA TYR A 47 -0.16 3.58 11.68
C TYR A 47 -0.63 4.30 12.94
N ALA A 48 -0.29 3.76 14.12
CA ALA A 48 -0.66 4.35 15.40
C ALA A 48 0.02 5.71 15.66
N ARG A 49 1.12 6.02 14.97
CA ARG A 49 1.84 7.31 15.07
C ARG A 49 1.35 8.35 14.07
N LEU A 50 0.53 7.96 13.09
CA LEU A 50 -0.05 8.83 12.07
C LEU A 50 -1.45 9.30 12.49
N ASP A 51 -1.84 10.49 12.05
CA ASP A 51 -3.10 11.14 12.41
C ASP A 51 -3.99 11.50 11.21
N ASP A 52 -3.68 11.04 9.99
CA ASP A 52 -4.48 11.29 8.78
C ASP A 52 -5.95 10.88 8.99
N LYS A 53 -6.89 11.78 8.69
CA LYS A 53 -8.32 11.54 8.95
C LYS A 53 -8.87 10.33 8.19
N ASP A 54 -8.43 10.18 6.94
CA ASP A 54 -8.76 9.02 6.12
C ASP A 54 -7.91 7.83 6.56
N LYS A 55 -8.57 6.81 7.10
CA LYS A 55 -7.91 5.62 7.64
C LYS A 55 -7.25 4.77 6.56
N SER A 56 -7.78 4.77 5.34
CA SER A 56 -7.18 4.05 4.20
C SER A 56 -5.86 4.71 3.78
N VAL A 57 -5.85 6.03 3.66
CA VAL A 57 -4.64 6.81 3.39
C VAL A 57 -3.63 6.63 4.51
N ARG A 58 -4.07 6.71 5.78
CA ARG A 58 -3.21 6.49 6.94
C ARG A 58 -2.52 5.11 6.91
N MET A 59 -3.26 4.05 6.57
CA MET A 59 -2.70 2.70 6.45
C MET A 59 -1.70 2.62 5.30
N ALA A 60 -2.04 3.17 4.13
CA ALA A 60 -1.14 3.20 2.99
C ALA A 60 0.17 3.96 3.29
N LYS A 61 0.11 5.08 4.02
CA LYS A 61 1.30 5.80 4.48
C LYS A 61 2.15 4.99 5.47
N ALA A 62 1.51 4.25 6.38
CA ALA A 62 2.19 3.38 7.32
C ALA A 62 2.92 2.22 6.61
N GLU A 63 2.28 1.62 5.60
CA GLU A 63 2.90 0.64 4.71
C GLU A 63 4.04 1.25 3.89
N LEU A 64 3.86 2.46 3.36
CA LEU A 64 4.91 3.16 2.59
C LEU A 64 6.15 3.41 3.44
N GLN A 65 5.96 3.90 4.67
CA GLN A 65 7.06 4.12 5.61
C GLN A 65 7.83 2.81 5.85
N PHE A 66 7.10 1.70 6.07
CA PHE A 66 7.73 0.39 6.20
C PHE A 66 8.49 -0.01 4.93
N GLY A 67 7.88 0.18 3.76
CA GLY A 67 8.51 -0.14 2.47
C GLY A 67 9.78 0.66 2.21
N ILE A 68 9.82 1.94 2.58
CA ILE A 68 11.01 2.80 2.46
C ILE A 68 12.10 2.31 3.42
N ASP A 69 11.76 2.11 4.69
CA ASP A 69 12.73 1.81 5.74
C ASP A 69 13.30 0.38 5.65
N TYR A 70 12.49 -0.60 5.23
CA TYR A 70 12.83 -2.03 5.33
C TYR A 70 12.82 -2.77 4.00
N GLU A 71 12.20 -2.24 2.95
CA GLU A 71 12.06 -2.93 1.65
C GLU A 71 12.63 -2.15 0.47
N MET A 72 13.37 -1.07 0.75
CA MET A 72 14.04 -0.22 -0.25
C MET A 72 13.08 0.28 -1.34
N VAL A 73 11.89 0.71 -0.96
CA VAL A 73 10.99 1.45 -1.86
C VAL A 73 11.63 2.81 -2.19
N GLN A 74 11.89 3.07 -3.48
CA GLN A 74 12.56 4.31 -3.93
C GLN A 74 11.71 5.14 -4.89
N ASN A 75 10.64 4.56 -5.44
CA ASN A 75 9.69 5.25 -6.32
C ASN A 75 8.26 4.71 -6.08
N PRO A 76 7.22 5.42 -6.55
CA PRO A 76 5.85 4.98 -6.31
C PRO A 76 5.49 3.65 -6.97
N MET A 77 6.19 3.23 -8.05
CA MET A 77 5.97 1.94 -8.70
C MET A 77 6.47 0.78 -7.83
N ASP A 78 7.57 0.97 -7.09
CA ASP A 78 8.00 0.01 -6.07
C ASP A 78 6.87 -0.26 -5.09
N PHE A 79 6.21 0.79 -4.62
CA PHE A 79 5.12 0.69 -3.66
C PHE A 79 3.89 0.04 -4.29
N PHE A 80 3.24 0.70 -5.25
CA PHE A 80 1.94 0.30 -5.78
C PHE A 80 1.97 -1.00 -6.60
N ILE A 81 3.06 -1.25 -7.32
CA ILE A 81 3.15 -2.38 -8.26
C ILE A 81 3.89 -3.56 -7.62
N ARG A 82 5.09 -3.34 -7.07
CA ARG A 82 5.98 -4.43 -6.65
C ARG A 82 5.77 -4.90 -5.21
N ARG A 83 5.57 -3.99 -4.23
CA ARG A 83 5.42 -4.36 -2.81
C ARG A 83 3.99 -4.64 -2.43
N THR A 84 3.05 -3.82 -2.89
CA THR A 84 1.65 -3.94 -2.48
C THR A 84 0.79 -4.67 -3.52
N GLY A 85 1.20 -4.67 -4.79
CA GLY A 85 0.44 -5.28 -5.90
C GLY A 85 -0.92 -4.64 -6.16
N ARG A 86 -1.14 -3.41 -5.67
CA ARG A 86 -2.45 -2.73 -5.72
C ARG A 86 -2.88 -2.46 -7.15
N LEU A 87 -1.94 -2.18 -8.06
CA LEU A 87 -2.24 -2.05 -9.49
C LEU A 87 -3.03 -3.24 -10.05
N TYR A 88 -2.72 -4.46 -9.61
CA TYR A 88 -3.29 -5.69 -10.15
C TYR A 88 -4.49 -6.21 -9.38
N PHE A 89 -4.54 -5.98 -8.06
CA PHE A 89 -5.52 -6.61 -7.17
C PHE A 89 -6.47 -5.64 -6.48
N ASP A 90 -6.18 -4.32 -6.52
CA ASP A 90 -6.99 -3.26 -5.90
C ASP A 90 -6.81 -1.93 -6.67
N ILE A 91 -7.19 -1.96 -7.96
CA ILE A 91 -6.97 -0.82 -8.87
C ILE A 91 -7.83 0.38 -8.49
N ASP A 92 -9.05 0.15 -7.97
CA ASP A 92 -9.96 1.21 -7.55
C ASP A 92 -9.46 1.88 -6.27
N GLY A 93 -9.00 1.10 -5.29
CA GLY A 93 -8.37 1.61 -4.08
C GLY A 93 -7.08 2.38 -4.37
N MET A 94 -6.27 1.90 -5.32
CA MET A 94 -5.06 2.59 -5.76
C MET A 94 -5.32 4.03 -6.20
N ARG A 95 -6.38 4.30 -6.99
CA ARG A 95 -6.68 5.64 -7.53
C ARG A 95 -6.85 6.69 -6.43
N HIS A 96 -7.46 6.31 -5.31
CA HIS A 96 -7.64 7.19 -4.14
C HIS A 96 -6.33 7.46 -3.38
N LEU A 97 -5.34 6.58 -3.51
CA LEU A 97 -4.08 6.63 -2.79
C LEU A 97 -2.95 7.32 -3.56
N ILE A 98 -3.07 7.51 -4.88
CA ILE A 98 -1.97 8.03 -5.72
C ILE A 98 -1.46 9.38 -5.20
N GLU A 99 -2.33 10.39 -5.10
CA GLU A 99 -1.89 11.73 -4.73
C GLU A 99 -1.33 11.79 -3.30
N PRO A 100 -2.01 11.24 -2.26
CA PRO A 100 -1.44 11.24 -0.90
C PRO A 100 -0.09 10.53 -0.79
N ILE A 101 0.15 9.50 -1.60
CA ILE A 101 1.43 8.76 -1.60
C ILE A 101 2.50 9.54 -2.36
N LEU A 102 2.17 10.17 -3.49
CA LEU A 102 3.10 11.05 -4.21
C LEU A 102 3.55 12.23 -3.34
N GLU A 103 2.63 12.81 -2.57
CA GLU A 103 2.95 13.85 -1.57
C GLU A 103 3.94 13.34 -0.51
N GLU A 104 3.79 12.10 -0.04
CA GLU A 104 4.76 11.50 0.89
C GLU A 104 6.14 11.29 0.24
N PHE A 105 6.20 10.83 -1.01
CA PHE A 105 7.46 10.73 -1.74
C PHE A 105 8.13 12.11 -1.89
N GLN A 106 7.37 13.14 -2.23
CA GLN A 106 7.86 14.51 -2.30
C GLN A 106 8.41 14.97 -0.95
N ARG A 107 7.68 14.72 0.13
CA ARG A 107 8.06 15.10 1.50
C ARG A 107 9.33 14.39 1.98
N ILE A 108 9.44 13.08 1.73
CA ILE A 108 10.51 12.23 2.27
C ILE A 108 11.79 12.37 1.44
N PHE A 109 11.68 12.23 0.11
CA PHE A 109 12.83 12.26 -0.79
C PHE A 109 13.18 13.67 -1.28
N LYS A 110 12.32 14.66 -1.01
CA LYS A 110 12.51 16.06 -1.42
C LYS A 110 12.69 16.22 -2.93
N VAL A 111 11.93 15.44 -3.69
CA VAL A 111 11.91 15.54 -5.16
C VAL A 111 11.16 16.80 -5.60
N ASP A 112 11.49 17.31 -6.78
CA ASP A 112 10.82 18.47 -7.37
C ASP A 112 9.48 18.09 -8.00
N GLU A 113 8.72 19.12 -8.41
CA GLU A 113 7.42 18.95 -9.05
C GLU A 113 7.53 18.20 -10.38
N ASP A 114 8.62 18.41 -11.14
CA ASP A 114 8.87 17.73 -12.42
C ASP A 114 8.96 16.21 -12.23
N GLN A 115 9.68 15.74 -11.20
CA GLN A 115 9.77 14.32 -10.89
C GLN A 115 8.42 13.73 -10.45
N ILE A 116 7.62 14.49 -9.71
CA ILE A 116 6.26 14.08 -9.32
C ILE A 116 5.35 13.97 -10.55
N LEU A 117 5.45 14.90 -11.50
CA LEU A 117 4.73 14.82 -12.78
C LEU A 117 5.10 13.56 -13.56
N VAL A 118 6.40 13.26 -13.67
CA VAL A 118 6.88 12.03 -14.34
C VAL A 118 6.33 10.78 -13.67
N TRP A 119 6.40 10.68 -12.34
CA TRP A 119 5.86 9.50 -11.65
C TRP A 119 4.34 9.38 -11.77
N ARG A 120 3.61 10.49 -11.74
CA ARG A 120 2.17 10.51 -11.95
C ARG A 120 1.81 10.00 -13.35
N GLU A 121 2.50 10.48 -14.38
CA GLU A 121 2.28 10.04 -15.76
C GLU A 121 2.56 8.55 -15.93
N VAL A 122 3.66 8.04 -15.33
CA VAL A 122 3.96 6.60 -15.33
C VAL A 122 2.83 5.81 -14.66
N LEU A 123 2.38 6.19 -13.46
CA LEU A 123 1.27 5.50 -12.79
C LEU A 123 -0.02 5.52 -13.60
N GLN A 124 -0.33 6.64 -14.26
CA GLN A 124 -1.51 6.77 -15.12
C GLN A 124 -1.41 5.87 -16.35
N ASN A 125 -0.25 5.82 -17.00
CA ASN A 125 -0.02 4.93 -18.13
C ASN A 125 -0.15 3.45 -17.73
N GLU A 126 0.43 3.05 -16.60
CA GLU A 126 0.30 1.69 -16.06
C GLU A 126 -1.17 1.36 -15.73
N LEU A 127 -1.92 2.31 -15.15
CA LEU A 127 -3.35 2.14 -14.89
C LEU A 127 -4.14 1.93 -16.18
N GLU A 128 -3.92 2.76 -17.20
CA GLU A 128 -4.60 2.64 -18.49
C GLU A 128 -4.24 1.31 -19.18
N GLU A 129 -2.96 0.94 -19.23
CA GLU A 129 -2.51 -0.31 -19.85
C GLU A 129 -3.14 -1.55 -19.19
N HIS A 130 -3.28 -1.53 -17.88
CA HIS A 130 -3.79 -2.66 -17.08
C HIS A 130 -5.30 -2.61 -16.81
N SER A 131 -6.01 -1.55 -17.18
CA SER A 131 -7.48 -1.45 -17.09
C SER A 131 -8.20 -1.35 -18.43
N ASN A 132 -7.50 -0.98 -19.51
CA ASN A 132 -8.06 -0.91 -20.85
C ASN A 132 -7.88 -2.26 -21.59
N PHE A 133 -8.96 -3.02 -21.64
CA PHE A 133 -9.02 -4.33 -22.32
C PHE A 133 -9.52 -4.24 -23.78
N THR A 134 -9.56 -3.04 -24.36
CA THR A 134 -9.98 -2.88 -25.77
C THR A 134 -8.90 -3.38 -26.74
N LEU A 135 -9.34 -3.88 -27.90
CA LEU A 135 -8.45 -4.43 -28.95
C LEU A 135 -7.65 -3.36 -29.70
N GLN A 136 -7.92 -2.08 -29.45
CA GLN A 136 -7.23 -0.93 -30.06
C GLN A 136 -6.22 -0.37 -29.07
N ARG A 137 -5.15 -1.13 -28.80
CA ARG A 137 -3.97 -0.59 -28.12
C ARG A 137 -3.12 0.11 -29.19
N VAL A 138 -3.00 1.43 -29.09
CA VAL A 138 -2.19 2.27 -30.00
C VAL A 138 -0.75 2.31 -29.51
#